data_AF-A0A9D4CLR2-F1
#
_entry.id   AF-A0A9D4CLR2-F1
#
_cell.length_a   1.000
_cell.length_b   1.000
_cell.length_c   1.000
_cell.angle_alpha   90.00
_cell.angle_beta   90.00
_cell.angle_gamma   90.00
#
_symmetry.space_group_name_H-M   'P 1'
#
loop_
_entity.id
_entity.type
_entity.pdbx_description
1 polymer ?
#
loop_
_entity_poly.entity_id
_entity_poly.type
_entity_poly.pdbx_seq_one_letter_code
_entity_poly.pdbx_strand_id
1 'polypeptide(L)'
;MNIQCSPGKFHPLIQVGCSSALEVTRLPTRFRLLTGTYVLQVNRCRFNQHAISAVCPNCKVEDETVKHFLLHCSVLEQVRAPVMCEIRNILESMDLTKQVTSPALLAQTLIDWSIIVPNLPSYRDKNVHVRISYTKTILPLTYYKI
;
A
#
# COMPACT_ATOMS: atom_id res chain seq x y z
N MET A 1 -9.95 11.09 6.81
CA MET A 1 -9.01 12.15 6.40
C MET A 1 -8.87 12.12 4.89
N ASN A 2 -9.25 13.18 4.19
CA ASN A 2 -9.15 13.29 2.73
C ASN A 2 -7.79 13.89 2.38
N ILE A 3 -6.95 13.15 1.67
CA ILE A 3 -5.78 13.74 1.01
C ILE A 3 -6.32 14.61 -0.12
N GLN A 4 -6.29 15.93 0.07
CA GLN A 4 -6.74 16.86 -0.95
C GLN A 4 -5.74 16.87 -2.11
N CYS A 5 -6.02 16.04 -3.10
CA CYS A 5 -5.38 16.11 -4.41
C CYS A 5 -6.03 17.28 -5.17
N SER A 6 -5.25 18.29 -5.53
CA SER A 6 -5.73 19.39 -6.38
C SER A 6 -5.34 19.14 -7.84
N PRO A 7 -6.23 19.38 -8.82
CA PRO A 7 -5.90 19.32 -10.24
C PRO A 7 -4.62 20.12 -10.57
N GLY A 8 -3.75 19.56 -11.42
CA GLY A 8 -2.50 20.20 -11.83
C GLY A 8 -1.36 20.14 -10.81
N LYS A 9 -1.56 19.60 -9.61
CA LYS A 9 -0.48 19.34 -8.64
C LYS A 9 -0.17 17.84 -8.54
N PHE A 10 1.11 17.52 -8.36
CA PHE A 10 1.53 16.15 -8.08
C PHE A 10 1.04 15.71 -6.71
N HIS A 11 0.58 14.47 -6.64
CA HIS A 11 0.21 13.84 -5.38
C HIS A 11 1.46 13.71 -4.47
N PRO A 12 1.37 14.01 -3.16
CA PRO A 12 2.49 13.89 -2.21
C PRO A 12 3.20 12.51 -2.23
N LEU A 13 2.47 11.42 -2.41
CA LEU A 13 3.01 10.07 -2.72
C LEU A 13 4.15 10.06 -3.77
N ILE A 14 4.08 10.90 -4.80
CA ILE A 14 5.13 11.00 -5.83
C ILE A 14 6.36 11.72 -5.28
N GLN A 15 6.14 12.74 -4.43
CA GLN A 15 7.21 13.56 -3.87
C GLN A 15 8.02 12.82 -2.80
N VAL A 16 7.37 11.94 -2.03
CA VAL A 16 7.99 11.20 -0.91
C VAL A 16 8.47 9.80 -1.33
N GLY A 17 7.85 9.20 -2.35
CA GLY A 17 7.98 7.76 -2.64
C GLY A 17 8.78 7.37 -3.89
N CYS A 18 9.60 8.26 -4.47
CA CYS A 18 10.32 8.00 -5.72
C CYS A 18 11.84 8.06 -5.56
N SER A 19 12.41 7.27 -4.66
CA SER A 19 13.86 7.23 -4.46
C SER A 19 14.57 6.21 -5.38
N SER A 20 13.82 5.30 -6.01
CA SER A 20 14.35 4.30 -6.93
C SER A 20 13.42 3.97 -8.10
N ALA A 21 13.98 3.46 -9.21
CA ALA A 21 13.21 3.03 -10.37
C ALA A 21 12.16 1.96 -10.01
N LEU A 22 12.46 1.08 -9.06
CA LEU A 22 11.51 0.06 -8.58
C LEU A 22 10.31 0.67 -7.83
N GLU A 23 10.49 1.79 -7.12
CA GLU A 23 9.37 2.46 -6.48
C GLU A 23 8.50 3.19 -7.49
N VAL A 24 9.11 3.81 -8.51
CA VAL A 24 8.39 4.45 -9.62
C VAL A 24 7.52 3.45 -10.36
N THR A 25 7.99 2.23 -10.61
CA THR A 25 7.18 1.19 -11.27
C THR A 25 6.01 0.68 -10.42
N ARG A 26 6.06 0.87 -9.09
CA ARG A 26 4.98 0.49 -8.15
C ARG A 26 3.92 1.57 -7.99
N LEU A 27 4.22 2.83 -8.33
CA LEU A 27 3.28 3.95 -8.21
C LEU A 27 1.94 3.72 -8.91
N PRO A 28 1.87 3.23 -10.18
CA PRO A 28 0.58 3.01 -10.84
C PRO A 28 -0.34 2.07 -10.05
N THR A 29 0.21 1.02 -9.47
CA THR A 29 -0.54 0.08 -8.63
C THR A 29 -1.05 0.75 -7.36
N ARG A 30 -0.21 1.53 -6.68
CA ARG A 30 -0.62 2.30 -5.49
C ARG A 30 -1.74 3.27 -5.83
N PHE A 31 -1.61 4.05 -6.90
CA PHE A 31 -2.66 4.97 -7.35
C PHE A 31 -3.97 4.26 -7.69
N ARG A 32 -3.89 3.10 -8.35
CA ARG A 32 -5.08 2.31 -8.64
C ARG A 32 -5.77 1.82 -7.36
N LEU A 33 -5.00 1.42 -6.35
CA LEU A 33 -5.55 1.02 -5.05
C LEU A 33 -6.18 2.22 -4.31
N LEU A 34 -5.54 3.39 -4.32
CA LEU A 34 -6.08 4.62 -3.70
C LEU A 34 -7.37 5.09 -4.36
N THR A 35 -7.42 5.06 -5.68
CA THR A 35 -8.56 5.53 -6.47
C THR A 35 -9.67 4.49 -6.59
N GLY A 36 -9.47 3.29 -6.04
CA GLY A 36 -10.42 2.17 -6.18
C GLY A 36 -10.51 1.60 -7.60
N THR A 37 -9.63 2.02 -8.52
CA THR A 37 -9.57 1.53 -9.91
C THR A 37 -8.73 0.27 -10.06
N TYR A 38 -8.08 -0.19 -8.98
CA TYR A 38 -7.43 -1.50 -8.95
C TYR A 38 -8.49 -2.60 -9.04
N VAL A 39 -8.26 -3.56 -9.93
CA VAL A 39 -9.24 -4.57 -10.27
C VAL A 39 -9.14 -5.75 -9.29
N LEU A 40 -9.85 -5.65 -8.18
CA LEU A 40 -10.07 -6.74 -7.23
C LEU A 40 -11.31 -7.56 -7.60
N GLN A 41 -11.46 -8.79 -7.08
CA GLN A 41 -12.66 -9.61 -7.34
C GLN A 41 -13.95 -8.91 -6.93
N VAL A 42 -13.98 -8.18 -5.81
CA VAL A 42 -15.19 -7.42 -5.40
C VAL A 42 -15.56 -6.37 -6.45
N ASN A 43 -14.57 -5.70 -7.06
CA ASN A 43 -14.80 -4.74 -8.14
C ASN A 43 -15.27 -5.45 -9.40
N ARG A 44 -14.66 -6.59 -9.77
CA ARG A 44 -15.09 -7.40 -10.92
C ARG A 44 -16.52 -7.89 -10.77
N CYS A 45 -16.87 -8.46 -9.61
CA CYS A 45 -18.21 -8.93 -9.31
C CYS A 45 -19.25 -7.81 -9.43
N ARG A 46 -18.90 -6.59 -9.02
CA ARG A 46 -19.82 -5.45 -9.01
C ARG A 46 -20.11 -4.85 -10.39
N PHE A 47 -19.17 -4.95 -11.32
CA PHE A 47 -19.25 -4.31 -12.65
C PHE A 47 -19.46 -5.28 -13.82
N ASN A 48 -19.31 -6.59 -13.62
CA ASN A 48 -19.53 -7.57 -14.68
C ASN A 48 -20.99 -7.96 -14.82
N GLN A 49 -21.42 -8.13 -16.08
CA GLN A 49 -22.77 -8.60 -16.41
C GLN A 49 -22.92 -10.11 -16.18
N HIS A 50 -21.80 -10.84 -16.07
CA HIS A 50 -21.77 -12.27 -15.79
C HIS A 50 -21.52 -12.51 -14.30
N ALA A 51 -22.03 -13.64 -13.80
CA ALA A 51 -21.79 -14.07 -12.43
C ALA A 51 -20.30 -14.34 -12.21
N ILE A 52 -19.64 -13.43 -11.50
CA ILE A 52 -18.24 -13.55 -11.07
C ILE A 52 -18.22 -13.59 -9.55
N SER A 53 -17.40 -14.48 -8.98
CA SER A 53 -17.22 -14.56 -7.54
C SER A 53 -16.41 -13.36 -7.03
N ALA A 54 -16.87 -12.74 -5.94
CA ALA A 54 -16.12 -11.71 -5.22
C ALA A 54 -15.01 -12.30 -4.34
N VAL A 55 -14.97 -13.63 -4.18
CA VAL A 55 -14.06 -14.35 -3.27
C VAL A 55 -12.60 -14.22 -3.71
N CYS A 56 -11.71 -14.01 -2.75
CA CYS A 56 -10.27 -13.92 -2.98
C CYS A 56 -9.69 -15.18 -3.63
N PRO A 57 -8.94 -15.06 -4.74
CA PRO A 57 -8.38 -16.21 -5.44
C PRO A 57 -7.28 -16.90 -4.62
N ASN A 58 -6.69 -16.21 -3.64
CA ASN A 58 -5.63 -16.76 -2.79
C ASN A 58 -6.21 -17.63 -1.68
N CYS A 59 -7.03 -17.04 -0.79
CA CYS A 59 -7.56 -17.78 0.37
C CYS A 59 -8.83 -18.58 0.06
N LYS A 60 -9.61 -18.18 -0.96
CA LYS A 60 -10.90 -18.79 -1.34
C LYS A 60 -11.97 -18.80 -0.23
N VAL A 61 -11.82 -17.96 0.80
CA VAL A 61 -12.72 -17.91 1.97
C VAL A 61 -13.53 -16.62 2.03
N GLU A 62 -12.88 -15.47 1.90
CA GLU A 62 -13.51 -14.14 2.02
C GLU A 62 -13.45 -13.35 0.72
N ASP A 63 -14.26 -12.31 0.60
CA ASP A 63 -14.23 -11.38 -0.54
C ASP A 63 -12.88 -10.66 -0.66
N GLU A 64 -12.40 -10.52 -1.89
CA GLU A 64 -11.18 -9.78 -2.21
C GLU A 64 -11.40 -8.27 -2.13
N THR A 65 -11.45 -7.74 -0.92
CA THR A 65 -11.40 -6.29 -0.68
C THR A 65 -9.97 -5.81 -0.53
N VAL A 66 -9.72 -4.50 -0.67
CA VAL A 66 -8.39 -3.90 -0.40
C VAL A 66 -7.93 -4.25 1.02
N LYS A 67 -8.84 -4.18 2.00
CA LYS A 67 -8.57 -4.51 3.40
C LYS A 67 -8.23 -5.99 3.56
N HIS A 68 -8.97 -6.90 2.93
CA HIS A 68 -8.64 -8.33 2.95
C HIS A 68 -7.26 -8.57 2.33
N PHE A 69 -7.03 -8.08 1.11
CA PHE A 69 -5.77 -8.25 0.38
C PHE A 69 -4.56 -7.73 1.17
N LEU A 70 -4.67 -6.51 1.71
CA LEU A 70 -3.55 -5.87 2.40
C LEU A 70 -3.37 -6.36 3.84
N LEU A 71 -4.43 -6.72 4.57
CA LEU A 71 -4.35 -6.89 6.03
C LEU A 71 -4.83 -8.23 6.58
N HIS A 72 -5.65 -9.00 5.85
CA HIS A 72 -6.33 -10.17 6.45
C HIS A 72 -6.18 -11.47 5.68
N CYS A 73 -5.77 -11.45 4.41
CA CYS A 73 -5.60 -12.68 3.63
C CYS A 73 -4.59 -13.59 4.32
N SER A 74 -5.06 -14.76 4.78
CA SER A 74 -4.27 -15.72 5.57
C SER A 74 -3.10 -16.28 4.76
N VAL A 75 -3.32 -16.54 3.47
CA VAL A 75 -2.29 -17.03 2.54
C VAL A 75 -1.16 -16.01 2.37
N LEU A 76 -1.46 -14.71 2.47
CA LEU A 76 -0.47 -13.64 2.35
C LEU A 76 0.17 -13.25 3.69
N GLU A 77 -0.27 -13.84 4.82
CA GLU A 77 0.21 -13.46 6.15
C GLU A 77 1.72 -13.69 6.28
N GLN A 78 2.26 -14.78 5.74
CA GLN A 78 3.70 -15.08 5.83
C GLN A 78 4.56 -14.03 5.13
N VAL A 79 4.08 -13.46 4.03
CA VAL A 79 4.77 -12.39 3.29
C VAL A 79 4.59 -11.04 4.00
N ARG A 80 3.42 -10.85 4.61
CA ARG A 80 3.03 -9.59 5.25
C ARG A 80 3.66 -9.40 6.62
N ALA A 81 3.72 -10.43 7.45
CA ALA A 81 4.09 -10.32 8.87
C ALA A 81 5.46 -9.63 9.10
N PRO A 82 6.54 -9.95 8.37
CA PRO A 82 7.82 -9.25 8.54
C PRO A 82 7.70 -7.76 8.23
N VAL A 83 7.05 -7.43 7.12
CA VAL A 83 6.84 -6.04 6.67
C VAL A 83 5.98 -5.27 7.68
N MET A 84 4.92 -5.90 8.22
CA MET A 84 4.07 -5.25 9.22
C MET A 84 4.80 -5.01 10.54
N CYS A 85 5.74 -5.87 10.91
CA CYS A 85 6.61 -5.66 12.06
C CYS A 85 7.51 -4.44 11.85
N GLU A 86 8.17 -4.34 10.70
CA GLU A 86 8.99 -3.17 10.35
C GLU A 86 8.19 -1.87 10.38
N ILE A 87 6.98 -1.89 9.82
CA ILE A 87 6.09 -0.73 9.79
C ILE A 87 5.68 -0.32 11.19
N ARG A 88 5.35 -1.28 12.06
CA ARG A 88 5.02 -1.00 13.46
C ARG A 88 6.20 -0.34 14.18
N ASN A 89 7.40 -0.88 14.01
CA ASN A 89 8.62 -0.31 14.61
C ASN A 89 8.87 1.12 14.13
N ILE A 90 8.67 1.40 12.84
CA ILE A 90 8.79 2.76 12.29
C ILE A 90 7.74 3.67 12.92
N LEU A 91 6.46 3.25 12.98
CA LEU A 91 5.40 4.04 13.58
C LEU A 91 5.64 4.31 15.08
N GLU A 92 6.16 3.33 15.82
CA GLU A 92 6.54 3.48 17.23
C GLU A 92 7.70 4.45 17.40
N SER A 93 8.75 4.32 16.59
CA SER A 93 9.92 5.21 16.64
C SER A 93 9.60 6.68 16.36
N MET A 94 8.49 6.93 15.65
CA MET A 94 8.03 8.26 15.28
C MET A 94 6.85 8.76 16.15
N ASP A 95 6.42 8.01 17.18
CA ASP A 95 5.19 8.25 17.98
C ASP A 95 3.92 8.45 17.12
N LEU A 96 3.86 7.75 15.98
CA LEU A 96 2.75 7.79 15.01
C LEU A 96 1.74 6.65 15.22
N THR A 97 1.97 5.74 16.17
CA THR A 97 1.04 4.63 16.46
C THR A 97 -0.35 5.11 16.83
N LYS A 98 -0.45 6.23 17.55
CA LYS A 98 -1.71 6.89 17.90
C LYS A 98 -2.45 7.48 16.71
N GLN A 99 -1.76 7.68 15.58
CA GLN A 99 -2.37 8.21 14.36
C GLN A 99 -2.94 7.09 13.48
N VAL A 100 -2.45 5.86 13.59
CA VAL A 100 -2.91 4.70 12.80
C VAL A 100 -3.74 3.76 13.68
N THR A 101 -4.93 4.21 14.06
CA THR A 101 -5.77 3.52 15.05
C THR A 101 -6.69 2.45 14.47
N SER A 102 -6.94 2.48 13.15
CA SER A 102 -7.90 1.59 12.50
C SER A 102 -7.26 0.77 11.37
N PRO A 103 -7.74 -0.44 11.09
CA PRO A 103 -7.31 -1.23 9.94
C PRO A 103 -7.52 -0.52 8.60
N ALA A 104 -8.58 0.27 8.47
CA ALA A 104 -8.82 1.05 7.25
C ALA A 104 -7.72 2.11 7.04
N LEU A 105 -7.35 2.80 8.12
CA LEU A 105 -6.29 3.80 8.07
C LEU A 105 -4.92 3.15 7.85
N LEU A 106 -4.66 2.00 8.47
CA LEU A 106 -3.46 1.22 8.24
C LEU A 106 -3.34 0.78 6.77
N ALA A 107 -4.40 0.21 6.19
CA ALA A 107 -4.43 -0.15 4.77
C ALA A 107 -4.17 1.07 3.88
N GLN A 108 -4.76 2.22 4.22
CA GLN A 108 -4.55 3.44 3.49
C GLN A 108 -3.10 3.94 3.60
N THR A 109 -2.49 3.90 4.79
CA THR A 109 -1.08 4.23 5.02
C THR A 109 -0.13 3.34 4.22
N LEU A 110 -0.42 2.03 4.14
CA LEU A 110 0.38 1.09 3.36
C LEU A 110 0.44 1.47 1.88
N ILE A 111 -0.66 2.02 1.36
CA ILE A 111 -0.74 2.48 -0.02
C ILE A 111 -0.15 3.89 -0.14
N ASP A 112 -0.36 4.74 0.87
CA ASP A 112 0.05 6.14 0.87
C ASP A 112 0.52 6.66 2.24
N TRP A 113 1.84 6.73 2.38
CA TRP A 113 2.47 7.27 3.57
C TRP A 113 2.24 8.77 3.78
N SER A 114 1.88 9.50 2.72
CA SER A 114 1.69 10.96 2.81
C SER A 114 0.58 11.38 3.78
N ILE A 115 -0.29 10.44 4.16
CA ILE A 115 -1.37 10.61 5.13
C ILE A 115 -0.84 10.88 6.54
N ILE A 116 0.28 10.26 6.90
CA ILE A 116 0.91 10.42 8.22
C ILE A 116 2.07 11.42 8.16
N VAL A 117 2.53 11.74 6.95
CA VAL A 117 3.66 12.64 6.71
C VAL A 117 3.29 14.14 6.55
N PRO A 118 2.06 14.68 6.75
CA PRO A 118 1.85 16.12 6.55
C PRO A 118 2.63 17.01 7.54
N ASN A 119 3.29 16.42 8.55
CA ASN A 119 4.12 17.10 9.54
C ASN A 119 5.64 16.85 9.42
N LEU A 120 6.15 16.14 8.41
CA LEU A 120 7.59 16.16 8.21
C LEU A 120 7.96 17.51 7.60
N PRO A 121 8.76 18.36 8.29
CA PRO A 121 9.26 19.58 7.70
C PRO A 121 9.92 19.18 6.39
N SER A 122 9.69 19.97 5.32
CA SER A 122 10.21 19.69 3.99
C SER A 122 11.59 19.08 4.13
N TYR A 123 11.71 17.81 3.74
CA TYR A 123 12.87 16.97 3.95
C TYR A 123 13.97 17.41 2.96
N ARG A 124 14.34 18.67 3.08
CA ARG A 124 15.36 19.44 2.36
C ARG A 124 16.64 19.56 3.18
N ASP A 125 16.68 18.96 4.37
CA ASP A 125 17.92 18.78 5.09
C ASP A 125 18.63 17.54 4.54
N LYS A 126 19.74 17.80 3.84
CA LYS A 126 20.52 16.86 3.02
C LYS A 126 21.17 15.70 3.80
N ASN A 127 20.84 15.53 5.09
CA ASN A 127 21.62 14.70 6.01
C ASN A 127 20.83 13.66 6.81
N VAL A 128 19.51 13.58 6.66
CA VAL A 128 18.78 12.42 7.14
C VAL A 128 18.26 11.75 5.89
N HIS A 129 18.75 10.59 5.51
CA HIS A 129 18.02 9.72 4.58
C HIS A 129 17.32 8.70 5.46
N VAL A 130 16.04 8.89 5.77
CA VAL A 130 15.18 7.77 6.18
C VAL A 130 14.98 6.95 4.91
N ARG A 131 16.03 6.21 4.61
CA ARG A 131 16.06 5.09 3.70
C ARG A 131 15.12 4.09 4.36
N ILE A 132 13.82 4.13 4.02
CA ILE A 132 13.02 2.90 4.05
C ILE A 132 13.57 2.06 2.90
N SER A 133 14.77 1.53 3.12
CA SER A 133 15.38 0.59 2.22
C SER A 133 14.52 -0.64 2.37
N TYR A 134 13.72 -0.96 1.36
CA TYR A 134 13.29 -2.33 1.15
C TYR A 134 14.58 -3.14 0.92
N THR A 135 15.27 -3.52 2.00
CA THR A 135 16.49 -4.32 1.93
C THR A 135 16.10 -5.69 1.43
N LYS A 136 16.37 -5.91 0.13
CA LYS A 136 16.81 -7.17 -0.47
C LYS A 136 16.28 -8.45 0.20
N THR A 137 15.05 -8.82 -0.10
CA THR A 137 14.60 -10.22 -0.17
C THR A 137 13.39 -10.33 -1.09
N ILE A 138 13.57 -9.92 -2.35
CA ILE A 138 12.72 -10.44 -3.43
C ILE A 138 13.44 -11.69 -3.94
N LEU A 139 13.07 -12.85 -3.42
CA LEU A 139 13.30 -14.10 -4.11
C LEU A 139 12.63 -14.03 -5.50
N PRO A 140 13.23 -14.66 -6.53
CA PRO A 140 12.86 -14.41 -7.91
C PRO A 140 11.46 -14.97 -8.17
N LEU A 141 10.54 -14.10 -8.59
CA LEU A 141 9.31 -14.54 -9.25
C LEU A 141 9.73 -15.11 -10.62
N THR A 142 9.95 -16.42 -10.66
CA THR A 142 10.04 -17.20 -11.89
C THR A 142 8.73 -17.03 -12.65
N TYR A 143 8.83 -16.42 -13.82
CA TYR A 143 7.78 -16.30 -14.82
C TYR A 143 7.33 -17.71 -15.25
N TYR A 144 6.07 -18.07 -15.01
CA TYR A 144 5.42 -19.08 -15.83
C TYR A 144 4.79 -18.38 -17.03
N LYS A 145 5.37 -18.63 -18.21
CA LYS A 145 4.71 -18.43 -19.51
C LYS A 145 3.52 -19.39 -19.57
N ILE A 146 2.35 -18.86 -19.92
CA ILE A 146 1.32 -19.60 -20.66
C ILE A 146 1.36 -19.04 -22.07
#